data_AF-A0A645FYU4-F1
#
_entry.id   AF-A0A645FYU4-F1
#
_cell.length_a   1.000
_cell.length_b   1.000
_cell.length_c   1.000
_cell.angle_alpha   90.00
_cell.angle_beta   90.00
_cell.angle_gamma   90.00
#
_symmetry.space_group_name_H-M   'P 1'
#
loop_
_entity.id
_entity.type
_entity.pdbx_description
1 polymer ?
#
loop_
_entity_poly.entity_id
_entity_poly.type
_entity_poly.pdbx_seq_one_letter_code
_entity_poly.pdbx_strand_id
1 'polypeptide(L)' 'MMSKKNKDIEVRVEEIQKVINGKNYEVTQLFIGKKNIGEILAYGPKEFEIFFGEEDFGKEKSLENAIETVIRHWNLQD' A
#
# COMPACT_ATOMS: atom_id res chain seq x y z
N MET A 1 -17.66 -15.03 -25.02
CA MET A 1 -17.81 -13.73 -24.32
C MET A 1 -17.45 -13.98 -22.87
N MET A 2 -16.19 -13.78 -22.47
CA MET A 2 -15.84 -13.95 -21.04
C MET A 2 -16.41 -12.77 -20.29
N SER A 3 -17.52 -12.98 -19.60
CA SER A 3 -17.98 -12.08 -18.56
C SER A 3 -16.86 -11.99 -17.53
N LYS A 4 -16.13 -10.86 -17.50
CA LYS A 4 -15.32 -10.49 -16.35
C LYS A 4 -16.29 -10.42 -15.18
N LYS A 5 -16.43 -11.53 -14.43
CA LYS A 5 -17.07 -11.50 -13.13
C LYS A 5 -16.26 -10.50 -12.33
N ASN A 6 -16.85 -9.38 -11.93
CA ASN A 6 -16.28 -8.53 -10.91
C ASN A 6 -16.10 -9.42 -9.69
N LYS A 7 -14.87 -9.86 -9.43
CA LYS A 7 -14.55 -10.54 -8.19
C LYS A 7 -14.51 -9.43 -7.14
N ASP A 8 -15.24 -9.61 -6.06
CA ASP A 8 -15.05 -8.79 -4.88
C ASP A 8 -13.61 -9.02 -4.39
N ILE A 9 -12.84 -7.94 -4.33
CA ILE A 9 -11.46 -7.95 -3.85
C ILE A 9 -11.49 -7.41 -2.42
N GLU A 10 -11.29 -8.29 -1.45
CA GLU A 10 -11.08 -7.88 -0.06
C GLU A 10 -9.63 -7.40 0.10
N VAL A 11 -9.47 -6.11 0.40
CA VAL A 11 -8.18 -5.52 0.79
C VAL A 11 -8.11 -5.51 2.31
N ARG A 12 -7.06 -6.12 2.85
CA ARG A 12 -6.73 -6.08 4.27
C ARG A 12 -5.64 -5.07 4.51
N VAL A 13 -5.81 -4.29 5.57
CA VAL A 13 -4.85 -3.26 5.97
C VAL A 13 -4.32 -3.66 7.34
N GLU A 14 -3.00 -3.73 7.47
CA GLU A 14 -2.32 -4.01 8.73
C GLU A 14 -1.35 -2.88 9.05
N GLU A 15 -1.36 -2.42 10.30
CA GLU A 15 -0.45 -1.37 10.77
C GLU A 15 0.66 -1.99 11.60
N ILE A 16 1.90 -1.72 11.21
CA ILE A 16 3.09 -2.20 11.90
C ILE A 16 4.01 -1.02 12.21
N GLN A 17 4.87 -1.19 13.22
CA GLN A 17 5.95 -0.25 13.47
C GLN A 17 7.26 -0.85 12.95
N LYS A 18 7.97 -0.11 12.11
CA LYS A 18 9.31 -0.47 11.63
C LYS A 18 10.33 0.51 12.19
N VAL A 19 11.49 -0.02 12.60
CA VAL A 19 12.63 0.81 12.99
C VAL A 19 13.53 1.00 11.77
N ILE A 20 13.59 2.23 11.25
CA ILE A 20 14.43 2.60 10.11
C ILE A 20 15.42 3.65 10.59
N ASN A 21 16.72 3.41 10.44
CA ASN A 21 17.78 4.32 10.89
C ASN A 21 17.64 4.76 12.37
N GLY A 22 17.17 3.85 13.24
CA GLY A 22 16.98 4.11 14.66
C GLY A 22 15.74 4.95 15.02
N LYS A 23 14.87 5.25 14.04
CA LYS A 23 13.57 5.90 14.26
C LYS A 23 12.45 4.90 14.01
N ASN A 24 11.42 4.95 14.86
CA ASN A 24 10.20 4.18 14.65
C ASN A 24 9.32 4.93 13.66
N TYR A 25 8.89 4.22 12.63
CA TYR A 25 7.92 4.69 11.66
C TYR A 25 6.71 3.77 11.68
N GLU A 26 5.53 4.37 11.51
CA GLU A 26 4.29 3.65 11.27
C GLU A 26 4.25 3.26 9.80
N VAL A 27 4.03 1.97 9.55
CA VAL A 27 3.93 1.42 8.20
C VAL A 27 2.60 0.71 8.07
N THR A 28 1.83 1.12 7.08
CA THR A 28 0.57 0.50 6.71
C THR A 28 0.81 -0.46 5.56
N GLN A 29 0.61 -1.75 5.80
CA GLN A 29 0.75 -2.81 4.80
C GLN A 29 -0.62 -3.17 4.21
N LEU A 30 -0.68 -3.31 2.90
CA LEU A 30 -1.91 -3.70 2.19
C LEU A 30 -1.77 -5.11 1.65
N PHE A 31 -2.82 -5.90 1.83
CA PHE A 31 -2.87 -7.29 1.38
C PHE A 31 -4.14 -7.59 0.60
N ILE A 32 -4.02 -8.38 -0.45
CA ILE A 32 -5.15 -9.05 -1.10
C ILE A 32 -4.98 -10.55 -0.88
N GLY A 33 -5.90 -11.14 -0.11
CA GLY A 33 -5.76 -12.52 0.35
C GLY A 33 -4.51 -12.70 1.22
N LYS A 34 -3.50 -13.41 0.70
CA LYS A 34 -2.20 -13.64 1.38
C LYS A 34 -1.04 -12.83 0.78
N LYS A 35 -1.29 -12.09 -0.30
CA LYS A 35 -0.25 -11.37 -1.04
C LYS A 35 -0.17 -9.94 -0.52
N ASN A 36 1.02 -9.51 -0.12
CA ASN A 36 1.30 -8.10 0.11
C ASN A 36 1.33 -7.39 -1.25
N ILE A 37 0.54 -6.32 -1.38
CA ILE A 37 0.39 -5.56 -2.61
C ILE A 37 1.03 -4.17 -2.53
N GLY A 38 1.53 -3.77 -1.36
CA GLY A 38 2.19 -2.49 -1.13
C GLY A 38 2.30 -2.17 0.35
N GLU A 39 3.25 -1.28 0.65
CA GLU A 39 3.48 -0.74 1.99
C GLU A 39 3.48 0.78 1.92
N ILE A 40 2.99 1.44 2.96
CA ILE A 40 2.92 2.90 3.06
C ILE A 40 3.60 3.31 4.34
N LEU A 41 4.71 4.04 4.23
CA LEU A 41 5.47 4.60 5.33
C LEU A 41 4.93 5.99 5.67
N ALA A 42 4.46 6.19 6.90
CA ALA A 42 4.13 7.51 7.42
C ALA A 42 5.44 8.24 7.81
N TYR A 43 6.04 8.95 6.87
CA TYR A 43 7.30 9.67 7.08
C TYR A 43 7.10 11.00 7.83
N GLY A 44 5.91 11.60 7.71
CA GLY A 44 5.54 12.84 8.38
C GLY A 44 4.04 13.12 8.29
N PRO A 45 3.56 14.25 8.85
CA PRO A 45 2.12 14.53 9.00
C PRO A 45 1.32 14.59 7.70
N LYS A 46 1.98 14.74 6.54
CA LYS A 46 1.38 14.75 5.19
C LYS A 46 2.33 14.16 4.15
N GLU A 47 3.20 13.24 4.58
CA GLU A 47 4.16 12.57 3.69
C GLU A 47 4.03 11.08 3.92
N PHE A 48 3.32 10.43 3.01
CA PHE A 48 3.09 9.00 2.97
C PHE A 48 3.84 8.43 1.78
N GLU A 49 4.92 7.72 2.05
CA GLU A 49 5.79 7.16 1.01
C GLU A 49 5.36 5.72 0.71
N ILE A 50 5.23 5.38 -0.56
CA ILE A 50 4.66 4.13 -1.05
C ILE A 50 5.79 3.23 -1.52
N PHE A 51 5.81 2.00 -1.03
CA PHE A 51 6.77 0.99 -1.40
C PHE A 51 6.07 -0.23 -1.99
N PHE A 52 6.66 -0.78 -3.05
CA PHE A 52 6.30 -2.09 -3.60
C PHE A 52 7.47 -3.05 -3.36
N GLY A 53 7.48 -3.70 -2.20
CA GLY A 53 8.63 -4.48 -1.76
C GLY A 53 9.76 -3.54 -1.30
N GLU A 54 10.93 -3.63 -1.94
CA GLU A 54 12.08 -2.77 -1.63
C GLU A 54 12.16 -1.51 -2.51
N GLU A 55 11.29 -1.39 -3.52
CA GLU A 55 11.29 -0.25 -4.44
C GLU A 55 10.37 0.87 -3.93
N ASP A 56 10.92 2.09 -3.86
CA ASP A 56 10.13 3.31 -3.69
C ASP A 56 9.35 3.60 -4.98
N PHE A 57 8.05 3.82 -4.84
CA PHE A 57 7.18 4.22 -5.94
C PHE A 57 6.93 5.73 -5.96
N GLY A 58 7.03 6.39 -4.80
CA GLY A 58 6.76 7.80 -4.63
C GLY A 58 5.91 8.10 -3.41
N LYS A 59 5.40 9.33 -3.33
CA LYS A 59 4.75 9.83 -2.11
C LYS A 59 3.44 10.55 -2.36
N GLU A 60 2.55 10.41 -1.38
CA GLU A 60 1.22 11.01 -1.34
C GLU A 60 1.03 11.90 -0.11
N LYS A 61 0.04 12.80 -0.21
CA LYS A 61 -0.23 13.80 0.84
C LYS A 61 -1.18 13.31 1.95
N SER A 62 -1.85 12.18 1.71
CA SER A 62 -2.81 11.56 2.62
C SER A 62 -2.69 10.04 2.52
N LEU A 63 -2.95 9.34 3.63
CA LEU A 63 -2.96 7.88 3.66
C LEU A 63 -3.99 7.30 2.68
N GLU A 64 -5.17 7.90 2.57
CA GLU A 64 -6.22 7.42 1.66
C GLU A 64 -5.77 7.47 0.18
N ASN A 65 -5.07 8.53 -0.22
CA ASN A 65 -4.50 8.63 -1.57
C ASN A 65 -3.43 7.57 -1.79
N ALA A 66 -2.56 7.32 -0.80
CA ALA A 66 -1.53 6.30 -0.89
C ALA A 66 -2.14 4.90 -1.05
N ILE A 67 -3.18 4.58 -0.25
CA ILE A 67 -3.95 3.34 -0.36
C ILE A 67 -4.59 3.20 -1.75
N GLU A 68 -5.23 4.26 -2.25
CA GLU A 68 -5.84 4.27 -3.57
C GLU A 68 -4.79 4.01 -4.67
N THR A 69 -3.64 4.67 -4.59
CA THR A 69 -2.53 4.47 -5.54
C THR A 69 -2.02 3.03 -5.53
N VAL A 70 -1.87 2.41 -4.36
CA VAL A 70 -1.48 0.99 -4.23
C VAL A 70 -2.50 0.07 -4.90
N ILE A 71 -3.79 0.25 -4.60
CA ILE A 71 -4.87 -0.58 -5.17
C ILE A 71 -4.95 -0.39 -6.70
N ARG A 72 -4.82 0.85 -7.19
CA ARG A 72 -4.80 1.15 -8.63
C ARG A 72 -3.60 0.50 -9.32
N HIS A 73 -2.41 0.60 -8.74
CA HIS A 73 -1.21 -0.03 -9.28
C HIS A 73 -1.39 -1.55 -9.38
N TRP A 74 -1.88 -2.19 -8.32
CA TRP A 74 -2.16 -3.62 -8.30
C TRP A 74 -3.15 -4.04 -9.39
N ASN A 75 -4.26 -3.32 -9.54
CA ASN A 75 -5.27 -3.61 -10.55
C ASN A 75 -4.80 -3.40 -12.01
N LEU A 76 -3.74 -2.62 -12.23
CA LEU A 76 -3.15 -2.38 -13.55
C LEU A 76 -2.09 -3.42 -13.95
N GLN A 77 -1.52 -4.13 -12.96
CA GLN A 77 -0.53 -5.19 -13.17
C GLN A 77 -1.18 -6.57 -13.44
N ASP A 78 -2.50 -6.72 -13.23
CA ASP A 78 -3.29 -7.95 -13.50
C ASP A 78 -3.96 -7.94 -14.89
#